data_AF-A0A5C9ERP9-F1
#
_entry.id   AF-A0A5C9ERP9-F1
#
_cell.length_a   1.000
_cell.length_b   1.000
_cell.length_c   1.000
_cell.angle_alpha   90.00
_cell.angle_beta   90.00
_cell.angle_gamma   90.00
#
_symmetry.space_group_name_H-M   'P 1'
#
loop_
_entity.id
_entity.type
_entity.pdbx_description
1 polymer ?
#
loop_
_entity_poly.entity_id
_entity_poly.type
_entity_poly.pdbx_seq_one_letter_code
_entity_poly.pdbx_strand_id
1 'polypeptide(L)'
;MVDWNNYQFDWFAVYWNEFVNWFMIQPLYAQILVIAGIFAILSLTLVLAYYIIKGLVYLVYYIFKGTYYLLKYIGVGIYKLFKALYYAISGKEDPSKISIQYNTVNGSSQSYPKKEIKPVFCFKEPDKVKFCSECGSEFSEKAFDLLSSRGSVYCENCGTKYNSSPIEGIS
;
A
#
# COMPACT_ATOMS: atom_id res chain seq x y z
N MET A 1 35.59 2.06 46.54
CA MET A 1 34.33 1.77 45.83
C MET A 1 33.52 3.05 45.85
N VAL A 2 33.04 3.51 44.68
CA VAL A 2 32.21 4.73 44.60
C VAL A 2 30.77 4.32 44.94
N ASP A 3 30.23 4.85 46.03
CA ASP A 3 28.83 4.63 46.42
C ASP A 3 27.91 5.48 45.53
N TRP A 4 27.53 4.90 44.39
CA TRP A 4 26.60 5.49 43.43
C TRP A 4 25.19 5.73 44.02
N ASN A 5 24.85 5.08 45.13
CA ASN A 5 23.59 5.30 45.84
C ASN A 5 23.47 6.68 46.47
N ASN A 6 24.58 7.36 46.77
CA ASN A 6 24.54 8.67 47.45
C ASN A 6 24.42 9.85 46.48
N TYR A 7 24.85 9.70 45.23
CA TYR A 7 24.93 10.84 44.30
C TYR A 7 23.65 11.10 43.50
N GLN A 8 22.78 10.11 43.35
CA GLN A 8 21.70 10.22 42.37
C GLN A 8 20.43 10.90 42.91
N PHE A 9 20.25 10.96 44.25
CA PHE A 9 19.02 11.45 44.86
C PHE A 9 19.17 12.73 45.68
N ASP A 10 20.38 13.09 46.14
CA ASP A 10 20.56 14.27 46.99
C ASP A 10 20.21 15.56 46.26
N TRP A 11 20.65 15.72 45.01
CA TRP A 11 20.28 16.89 44.20
C TRP A 11 18.78 16.93 43.93
N PHE A 12 18.16 15.79 43.59
CA PHE A 12 16.72 15.71 43.32
C PHE A 12 15.91 16.07 44.57
N ALA A 13 16.29 15.57 45.74
CA ALA A 13 15.62 15.88 47.00
C ALA A 13 15.72 17.38 47.35
N VAL A 14 16.88 18.01 47.10
CA VAL A 14 17.05 19.46 47.29
C VAL A 14 16.12 20.24 46.37
N TYR A 15 16.12 19.96 45.06
CA TYR A 15 15.23 20.64 44.11
C TYR A 15 13.76 20.35 44.38
N TRP A 16 13.42 19.14 44.78
CA TRP A 16 12.05 18.75 45.10
C TRP A 16 11.54 19.52 46.32
N ASN A 17 12.34 19.63 47.38
CA ASN A 17 11.98 20.42 48.54
C ASN A 17 11.81 21.90 48.22
N GLU A 18 12.70 22.47 47.39
CA GLU A 18 12.57 23.87 46.93
C GLU A 18 11.30 24.07 46.10
N PHE A 19 11.00 23.14 45.19
CA PHE A 19 9.78 23.16 44.38
C PHE A 19 8.51 23.04 45.23
N VAL A 20 8.47 22.11 46.19
CA VAL A 20 7.32 21.93 47.09
C VAL A 20 7.12 23.17 47.94
N ASN A 21 8.18 23.77 48.49
CA ASN A 21 8.09 25.01 49.24
C ASN A 21 7.56 26.15 48.37
N TRP A 22 8.10 26.32 47.16
CA TRP A 22 7.61 27.32 46.20
C TRP A 22 6.14 27.09 45.85
N PHE A 23 5.72 25.84 45.62
CA PHE A 23 4.37 25.45 45.28
C PHE A 23 3.37 25.75 46.42
N MET A 24 3.75 25.45 47.66
CA MET A 24 2.90 25.67 48.84
C MET A 24 2.67 27.17 49.14
N ILE A 25 3.59 28.04 48.72
CA ILE A 25 3.44 29.51 48.85
C ILE A 25 2.45 30.07 47.82
N GLN A 26 2.20 29.36 46.71
CA GLN A 26 1.30 29.84 45.66
C GLN A 26 -0.18 29.82 46.11
N PRO A 27 -1.01 30.75 45.60
CA PRO A 27 -2.45 30.73 45.85
C PRO A 27 -3.12 29.49 45.22
N LEU A 28 -4.28 29.08 45.76
CA LEU A 28 -4.97 27.83 45.39
C LEU A 28 -5.23 27.67 43.89
N TYR A 29 -5.59 28.74 43.18
CA TYR A 29 -5.82 28.66 41.73
C TYR A 29 -4.54 28.33 40.94
N ALA A 30 -3.39 28.84 41.39
CA ALA A 30 -2.10 28.59 40.75
C ALA A 30 -1.65 27.15 41.02
N GLN A 31 -1.87 26.63 42.23
CA GLN A 31 -1.59 25.22 42.56
C GLN A 31 -2.36 24.26 41.64
N ILE A 32 -3.67 24.51 41.46
CA ILE A 32 -4.52 23.70 40.57
C ILE A 32 -4.02 23.77 39.12
N LEU A 33 -3.64 24.95 38.63
CA LEU A 33 -3.09 25.11 37.28
C LEU A 33 -1.77 24.38 37.09
N VAL A 34 -0.86 24.42 38.08
CA VAL A 34 0.42 23.70 38.01
C VAL A 34 0.18 22.19 37.98
N ILE A 35 -0.71 21.66 38.82
CA ILE A 35 -1.06 20.23 38.82
C ILE A 35 -1.65 19.84 37.45
N ALA A 36 -2.61 20.61 36.93
CA ALA A 36 -3.20 20.37 35.62
C ALA A 36 -2.14 20.42 34.50
N GLY A 37 -1.19 21.34 34.57
CA GLY A 37 -0.08 21.46 33.64
C GLY A 37 0.84 20.24 33.66
N ILE A 38 1.20 19.73 34.84
CA ILE A 38 1.99 18.49 34.99
C ILE A 38 1.25 17.31 34.35
N PHE A 39 -0.06 17.16 34.62
CA PHE A 39 -0.86 16.12 34.00
C PHE A 39 -0.92 16.25 32.47
N ALA A 40 -1.07 17.46 31.95
CA ALA A 40 -1.07 17.70 30.51
C ALA A 40 0.26 17.31 29.86
N ILE A 41 1.38 17.68 30.48
CA ILE A 41 2.72 17.30 30.00
C ILE A 41 2.91 15.78 30.05
N LEU A 42 2.54 15.12 31.15
CA LEU A 42 2.64 13.66 31.27
C LEU A 42 1.80 12.95 30.19
N SER A 43 0.56 13.39 29.97
CA SER A 43 -0.29 12.83 28.92
C SER A 43 0.32 13.04 27.53
N LEU A 44 0.87 14.23 27.27
CA LEU A 44 1.53 14.53 26.00
C LEU A 44 2.78 13.67 25.77
N THR A 45 3.60 13.49 26.81
CA THR A 45 4.78 12.60 26.77
C THR A 45 4.38 11.16 26.46
N LEU A 46 3.31 10.64 27.08
CA LEU A 46 2.81 9.29 26.82
C LEU A 46 2.32 9.13 25.37
N VAL A 47 1.54 10.09 24.86
CA VAL A 47 1.08 10.08 23.46
C VAL A 47 2.28 10.14 22.51
N LEU A 48 3.24 11.01 22.77
CA LEU A 48 4.45 11.13 21.95
C LEU A 48 5.25 9.81 21.94
N ALA A 49 5.46 9.20 23.10
CA ALA A 49 6.14 7.90 23.21
C ALA A 49 5.41 6.80 22.43
N TYR A 50 4.07 6.77 22.52
CA TYR A 50 3.24 5.84 21.73
C TYR A 50 3.46 6.04 20.22
N TYR A 51 3.46 7.27 19.73
CA TYR A 51 3.70 7.55 18.30
C TYR A 51 5.12 7.20 17.86
N ILE A 52 6.14 7.41 18.70
CA ILE A 52 7.52 7.03 18.40
C ILE A 52 7.61 5.50 18.27
N ILE A 53 7.05 4.75 19.21
CA ILE A 53 7.04 3.28 19.15
C ILE A 53 6.30 2.80 17.91
N LYS A 54 5.12 3.37 17.63
CA LYS A 54 4.35 3.06 16.41
C LYS A 54 5.19 3.34 15.16
N GLY A 55 5.85 4.49 15.10
CA GLY A 55 6.76 4.86 14.01
C GLY A 55 7.90 3.87 13.82
N LEU A 56 8.55 3.43 14.90
CA LEU A 56 9.62 2.44 14.86
C LEU A 56 9.13 1.09 14.33
N VAL A 57 7.97 0.60 14.80
CA VAL A 57 7.39 -0.66 14.31
C VAL A 57 7.10 -0.58 12.81
N TYR A 58 6.51 0.52 12.34
CA TYR A 58 6.28 0.75 10.92
C TYR A 58 7.59 0.79 10.13
N LEU A 59 8.60 1.50 10.64
CA LEU A 59 9.90 1.61 9.98
C LEU A 59 10.56 0.22 9.81
N VAL A 60 10.57 -0.58 10.87
CA VAL A 60 11.09 -1.96 10.83
C VAL A 60 10.30 -2.80 9.82
N TYR A 61 8.97 -2.74 9.83
CA TYR A 61 8.12 -3.42 8.85
C TYR A 61 8.49 -3.03 7.40
N TYR A 62 8.70 -1.75 7.13
CA TYR A 62 9.08 -1.27 5.80
C TYR A 62 10.50 -1.69 5.39
N ILE A 63 11.46 -1.73 6.32
CA ILE A 63 12.80 -2.25 6.03
C ILE A 63 12.71 -3.72 5.61
N PHE A 64 12.04 -4.58 6.39
CA PHE A 64 11.89 -5.99 6.05
C PHE A 64 11.16 -6.19 4.71
N LYS A 65 10.08 -5.43 4.49
CA LYS A 65 9.35 -5.45 3.22
C LYS A 65 10.27 -5.05 2.06
N GLY A 66 11.05 -3.98 2.21
CA GLY A 66 12.02 -3.53 1.23
C GLY A 66 13.08 -4.59 0.92
N THR A 67 13.69 -5.19 1.95
CA THR A 67 14.69 -6.25 1.80
C THR A 67 14.11 -7.48 1.09
N TYR A 68 12.88 -7.89 1.43
CA TYR A 68 12.21 -9.00 0.76
C TYR A 68 12.03 -8.75 -0.74
N TYR A 69 11.54 -7.57 -1.13
CA TYR A 69 11.39 -7.22 -2.54
C TYR A 69 12.74 -7.17 -3.26
N LEU A 70 13.76 -6.58 -2.63
CA LEU A 70 15.10 -6.47 -3.20
C LEU A 70 15.70 -7.85 -3.46
N LEU A 71 15.60 -8.77 -2.50
CA LEU A 71 16.05 -10.15 -2.65
C LEU A 71 15.28 -10.88 -3.75
N LYS A 72 13.96 -10.70 -3.84
CA LYS A 72 13.13 -11.25 -4.92
C LYS A 72 13.58 -10.77 -6.29
N TYR A 73 13.87 -9.48 -6.46
CA TYR A 73 14.36 -8.93 -7.72
C TYR A 73 15.74 -9.48 -8.10
N ILE A 74 16.66 -9.60 -7.14
CA ILE A 74 17.97 -10.22 -7.37
C ILE A 74 17.81 -11.68 -7.81
N GLY A 75 16.96 -12.45 -7.13
CA GLY A 75 16.71 -13.85 -7.46
C GLY A 75 16.17 -14.04 -8.89
N VAL A 76 15.23 -13.19 -9.31
CA VAL A 76 14.71 -13.20 -10.69
C VAL A 76 15.80 -12.80 -11.70
N GLY A 77 16.63 -11.80 -11.36
CA GLY A 77 17.75 -11.39 -12.21
C GLY A 77 18.78 -12.50 -12.43
N ILE A 78 19.19 -13.15 -11.34
CA ILE A 78 20.12 -14.28 -11.36
C ILE A 78 19.52 -15.45 -12.15
N TYR A 79 18.26 -15.82 -11.88
CA TYR A 79 17.57 -16.88 -12.62
C TYR A 79 17.56 -16.60 -14.13
N LYS A 80 17.32 -15.35 -14.54
CA LYS A 80 17.33 -14.95 -15.95
C LYS A 80 18.71 -15.05 -16.58
N LEU A 81 19.77 -14.69 -15.85
CA LEU A 81 21.15 -14.85 -16.29
C LEU A 81 21.54 -16.33 -16.46
N PHE A 82 21.23 -17.16 -15.47
CA PHE A 82 21.47 -18.61 -15.56
C PHE A 82 20.67 -19.27 -16.67
N LYS A 83 19.42 -18.87 -16.88
CA LYS A 83 18.58 -19.33 -17.99
C LYS A 83 19.27 -18.99 -19.33
N ALA A 84 19.69 -17.74 -19.52
CA ALA A 84 20.36 -17.32 -20.74
C ALA A 84 21.67 -18.09 -20.99
N LEU A 85 22.49 -18.29 -19.95
CA LEU A 85 23.71 -19.08 -20.02
C LEU A 85 23.43 -20.55 -20.37
N TYR A 86 22.42 -21.16 -19.75
CA TYR A 86 22.03 -22.54 -20.02
C TYR A 86 21.65 -22.74 -21.49
N TYR A 87 20.83 -21.87 -22.06
CA TYR A 87 20.46 -21.96 -23.48
C TYR A 87 21.65 -21.70 -24.40
N ALA A 88 22.52 -20.73 -24.09
CA ALA A 88 23.73 -20.46 -24.85
C ALA A 88 24.69 -21.66 -24.90
N ILE A 89 24.84 -22.39 -23.79
CA ILE A 89 25.69 -23.59 -23.71
C ILE A 89 25.02 -24.81 -24.36
N SER A 90 23.70 -24.99 -24.17
CA SER A 90 22.98 -26.16 -24.70
C SER A 90 22.75 -26.12 -26.22
N GLY A 91 22.97 -24.98 -26.87
CA GLY A 91 22.72 -24.78 -28.30
C GLY A 91 21.24 -24.87 -28.69
N LYS A 92 20.32 -24.93 -27.73
CA LYS A 92 18.87 -24.95 -27.98
C LYS A 92 18.31 -23.54 -27.99
N GLU A 93 17.45 -23.25 -28.95
CA GLU A 93 16.75 -21.96 -29.04
C GLU A 93 15.80 -21.79 -27.84
N ASP A 94 15.82 -20.61 -27.22
CA ASP A 94 14.98 -20.32 -26.05
C ASP A 94 13.50 -20.23 -26.47
N PRO A 95 12.62 -21.11 -25.97
CA PRO A 95 11.21 -21.14 -26.36
C PRO A 95 10.46 -19.86 -25.98
N SER A 96 11.00 -19.05 -25.07
CA SER A 96 10.34 -17.79 -24.65
C SER A 96 10.48 -16.64 -25.66
N LYS A 97 11.49 -16.65 -26.54
CA LYS A 97 11.65 -15.62 -27.59
C LYS A 97 10.78 -15.87 -28.83
N ILE A 98 10.37 -17.11 -29.04
CA ILE A 98 9.54 -17.52 -30.19
C ILE A 98 8.17 -16.82 -30.15
N SER A 99 7.62 -16.54 -28.96
CA SER A 99 6.30 -15.90 -28.83
C SER A 99 6.21 -14.40 -29.14
N ILE A 100 7.32 -13.66 -29.15
CA ILE A 100 7.32 -12.20 -29.43
C ILE A 100 7.54 -11.91 -30.91
N GLN A 101 8.22 -12.81 -31.65
CA GLN A 101 8.51 -12.57 -33.06
C GLN A 101 7.33 -12.77 -34.02
N TYR A 102 6.26 -13.46 -33.62
CA TYR A 102 5.06 -13.58 -34.47
C TYR A 102 4.13 -12.35 -34.46
N ASN A 103 4.38 -11.35 -33.61
CA ASN A 103 3.56 -10.13 -33.56
C ASN A 103 4.22 -8.86 -34.13
N THR A 104 5.45 -8.94 -34.65
CA THR A 104 6.19 -7.75 -35.13
C THR A 104 6.71 -7.86 -36.56
N VAL A 105 6.30 -8.88 -37.31
CA VAL A 105 6.59 -9.00 -38.75
C VAL A 105 5.32 -9.43 -39.46
N ASN A 106 4.39 -8.49 -39.61
CA ASN A 106 3.37 -8.39 -40.66
C ASN A 106 2.40 -7.26 -40.31
N GLY A 107 2.57 -6.10 -40.93
CA GLY A 107 1.71 -4.94 -40.70
C GLY A 107 2.22 -3.69 -41.40
N SER A 108 2.58 -3.83 -42.68
CA SER A 108 2.85 -2.73 -43.59
C SER A 108 1.66 -1.76 -43.62
N SER A 109 1.98 -0.48 -43.60
CA SER A 109 1.12 0.66 -43.89
C SER A 109 0.19 0.40 -45.07
N GLN A 110 -1.11 0.33 -44.79
CA GLN A 110 -2.12 0.72 -45.75
C GLN A 110 -3.19 1.53 -45.00
N SER A 111 -3.10 2.84 -45.22
CA SER A 111 -4.13 3.81 -44.90
C SER A 111 -5.39 3.47 -45.69
N TYR A 112 -6.39 2.94 -45.01
CA TYR A 112 -7.77 2.93 -45.48
C TYR A 112 -8.54 3.96 -44.65
N PRO A 113 -9.43 4.77 -45.25
CA PRO A 113 -10.29 5.65 -44.48
C PRO A 113 -11.22 4.77 -43.63
N LYS A 114 -10.93 4.71 -42.33
CA LYS A 114 -11.73 4.03 -41.33
C LYS A 114 -13.09 4.72 -41.27
N LYS A 115 -14.04 4.17 -42.03
CA LYS A 115 -15.46 4.48 -41.91
C LYS A 115 -15.86 4.14 -40.48
N GLU A 116 -16.17 5.15 -39.67
CA GLU A 116 -16.79 4.98 -38.36
C GLU A 116 -18.14 4.30 -38.55
N ILE A 117 -18.15 2.97 -38.45
CA ILE A 117 -19.37 2.23 -38.14
C ILE A 117 -19.37 2.17 -36.63
N LYS A 118 -20.06 3.11 -35.99
CA LYS A 118 -20.47 2.97 -34.59
C LYS A 118 -21.36 1.72 -34.52
N PRO A 119 -20.94 0.62 -33.87
CA PRO A 119 -21.91 -0.40 -33.53
C PRO A 119 -22.85 0.25 -32.51
N VAL A 120 -24.11 0.45 -32.92
CA VAL A 120 -25.19 0.80 -32.00
C VAL A 120 -25.45 -0.46 -31.17
N PHE A 121 -24.64 -0.66 -30.14
CA PHE A 121 -24.93 -1.64 -29.11
C PHE A 121 -26.04 -1.06 -28.25
N CYS A 122 -27.27 -1.47 -28.55
CA CYS A 122 -28.41 -1.20 -27.69
C CYS A 122 -28.39 -2.23 -26.56
N PHE A 123 -27.72 -1.90 -25.46
CA PHE A 123 -27.81 -2.68 -24.22
C PHE A 123 -29.13 -2.35 -23.53
N LYS A 124 -30.06 -3.31 -23.50
CA LYS A 124 -31.14 -3.31 -22.52
C LYS A 124 -30.53 -3.70 -21.17
N GLU A 125 -30.35 -2.69 -20.32
CA GLU A 125 -30.07 -2.76 -18.87
C GLU A 125 -28.72 -3.36 -18.42
N PRO A 126 -27.60 -2.61 -18.53
CA PRO A 126 -26.38 -2.88 -17.75
C PRO A 126 -26.53 -2.60 -16.23
N ASP A 127 -27.70 -2.13 -15.79
CA ASP A 127 -27.93 -1.59 -14.43
C ASP A 127 -27.94 -2.63 -13.29
N LYS A 128 -27.80 -3.92 -13.58
CA LYS A 128 -28.07 -4.98 -12.58
C LYS A 128 -26.85 -5.52 -11.83
N VAL A 129 -25.62 -5.12 -12.16
CA VAL A 129 -24.42 -5.69 -11.51
C VAL A 129 -23.53 -4.60 -10.91
N LYS A 130 -24.00 -3.93 -9.85
CA LYS A 130 -23.24 -2.92 -9.10
C LYS A 130 -22.10 -3.48 -8.26
N PHE A 131 -22.17 -4.75 -7.87
CA PHE A 131 -21.26 -5.34 -6.89
C PHE A 131 -20.54 -6.56 -7.44
N CYS A 132 -19.30 -6.72 -7.00
CA CYS A 132 -18.49 -7.92 -7.23
C CYS A 132 -19.08 -9.09 -6.43
N SER A 133 -19.34 -10.24 -7.08
CA SER A 133 -19.89 -11.43 -6.40
C SER A 133 -18.93 -12.07 -5.41
N GLU A 134 -17.62 -11.89 -5.61
CA GLU A 134 -16.58 -12.48 -4.77
C GLU A 134 -16.29 -11.66 -3.51
N CYS A 135 -16.17 -10.33 -3.65
CA CYS A 135 -15.72 -9.47 -2.55
C CYS A 135 -16.75 -8.43 -2.10
N GLY A 136 -17.91 -8.35 -2.77
CA GLY A 136 -18.98 -7.41 -2.42
C GLY A 136 -18.66 -5.94 -2.66
N SER A 137 -17.48 -5.61 -3.19
CA SER A 137 -17.12 -4.22 -3.49
C SER A 137 -17.90 -3.69 -4.69
N GLU A 138 -18.32 -2.44 -4.62
CA GLU A 138 -18.97 -1.73 -5.72
C GLU A 138 -17.99 -1.49 -6.88
N PHE A 139 -18.45 -1.67 -8.11
CA PHE A 139 -17.64 -1.37 -9.30
C PHE A 139 -17.56 0.16 -9.51
N SER A 140 -16.34 0.64 -9.76
CA SER A 140 -16.12 2.04 -10.16
C SER A 140 -16.80 2.34 -11.50
N GLU A 141 -17.24 3.59 -11.71
CA GLU A 141 -17.82 4.04 -12.98
C GLU A 141 -16.91 3.72 -14.18
N LYS A 142 -15.59 3.85 -14.00
CA LYS A 142 -14.60 3.48 -15.03
C LYS A 142 -14.63 1.99 -15.37
N ALA A 143 -14.90 1.13 -14.39
CA ALA A 143 -15.00 -0.30 -14.60
C ALA A 143 -16.26 -0.65 -15.40
N PHE A 144 -17.37 0.08 -15.18
CA PHE A 144 -18.60 -0.06 -15.97
C PHE A 144 -18.42 0.39 -17.42
N ASP A 145 -17.73 1.51 -17.65
CA ASP A 145 -17.41 1.98 -19.01
C ASP A 145 -16.54 0.96 -19.76
N LEU A 146 -15.57 0.36 -19.06
CA LEU A 146 -14.72 -0.69 -19.62
C LEU A 146 -15.48 -1.99 -19.89
N LEU A 147 -16.41 -2.37 -19.01
CA LEU A 147 -17.27 -3.52 -19.22
C LEU A 147 -18.18 -3.31 -20.44
N SER A 148 -18.76 -2.11 -20.58
CA SER A 148 -19.65 -1.75 -21.69
C SER A 148 -18.92 -1.63 -23.02
N SER A 149 -17.66 -1.16 -23.02
CA SER A 149 -16.87 -0.95 -24.24
C SER A 149 -16.07 -2.17 -24.69
N ARG A 150 -15.55 -2.98 -23.76
CA ARG A 150 -14.65 -4.12 -24.06
C ARG A 150 -15.25 -5.48 -23.74
N GLY A 151 -16.41 -5.53 -23.11
CA GLY A 151 -17.10 -6.77 -22.74
C GLY A 151 -16.44 -7.56 -21.61
N SER A 152 -15.37 -7.06 -21.00
CA SER A 152 -14.76 -7.67 -19.82
C SER A 152 -14.02 -6.67 -18.93
N VAL A 153 -14.05 -6.90 -17.62
CA VAL A 153 -13.38 -6.06 -16.61
C VAL A 153 -12.87 -6.90 -15.45
N TYR A 154 -11.85 -6.43 -14.75
CA TYR A 154 -11.34 -7.05 -13.52
C TYR A 154 -11.78 -6.24 -12.31
N CYS A 155 -12.13 -6.90 -11.22
CA CYS A 155 -12.41 -6.22 -9.96
C CYS A 155 -11.11 -5.60 -9.40
N GLU A 156 -11.14 -4.32 -9.05
CA GLU A 156 -9.99 -3.60 -8.49
C GLU A 156 -9.57 -4.13 -7.11
N ASN A 157 -10.50 -4.73 -6.36
CA ASN A 157 -10.26 -5.21 -5.00
C ASN A 157 -9.80 -6.67 -4.93
N CYS A 158 -10.40 -7.58 -5.73
CA CYS A 158 -10.10 -9.01 -5.69
C CYS A 158 -9.41 -9.57 -6.95
N GLY A 159 -9.35 -8.80 -8.05
CA GLY A 159 -8.72 -9.24 -9.30
C GLY A 159 -9.52 -10.27 -10.11
N THR A 160 -10.75 -10.60 -9.71
CA THR A 160 -11.60 -11.55 -10.46
C THR A 160 -12.05 -10.92 -11.78
N LYS A 161 -11.99 -11.71 -12.88
CA LYS A 161 -12.41 -11.29 -14.21
C LYS A 161 -13.92 -11.51 -14.41
N TYR A 162 -14.59 -10.50 -14.91
CA TYR A 162 -16.00 -10.54 -15.31
C TYR A 162 -16.11 -10.33 -16.81
N ASN A 163 -16.96 -11.11 -17.47
CA ASN A 163 -17.27 -10.98 -18.89
C ASN A 163 -18.77 -10.71 -19.04
N SER A 164 -19.15 -9.74 -19.87
CA SER A 164 -20.54 -9.58 -20.28
C SER A 164 -20.76 -10.44 -21.52
N SER A 165 -21.37 -11.61 -21.35
CA SER A 165 -21.87 -12.38 -22.48
C SER A 165 -23.04 -11.61 -23.11
N PRO A 166 -23.09 -11.40 -24.44
CA PRO A 166 -24.34 -11.04 -25.08
C PRO A 166 -25.33 -12.20 -24.84
N ILE A 167 -26.50 -11.89 -24.29
CA ILE A 167 -27.57 -12.88 -24.15
C ILE A 167 -28.10 -13.14 -25.57
N GLU A 168 -27.76 -14.30 -26.13
CA GLU A 168 -28.42 -14.80 -27.33
C GLU A 168 -29.86 -15.18 -27.00
N GLY A 169 -30.79 -14.33 -27.44
CA GLY A 169 -32.17 -14.74 -27.76
C GLY A 169 -33.13 -15.00 -26.61
N ILE A 170 -34.10 -14.09 -26.45
CA ILE A 170 -35.51 -14.49 -26.36
C ILE A 170 -36.26 -13.62 -27.36
N SER A 171 -36.44 -14.17 -28.57
CA SER A 171 -37.42 -13.73 -29.57
C SER A 171 -38.81 -14.20 -29.18
#